data_AF-A0A430HCX4-F1
#
_entry.id   AF-A0A430HCX4-F1
#
_cell.length_a   1.000
_cell.length_b   1.000
_cell.length_c   1.000
_cell.angle_alpha   90.00
_cell.angle_beta   90.00
_cell.angle_gamma   90.00
#
_symmetry.space_group_name_H-M   'P 1'
#
loop_
_entity.id
_entity.type
_entity.pdbx_description
1 polymer ?
#
loop_
_entity_poly.entity_id
_entity_poly.type
_entity_poly.pdbx_seq_one_letter_code
_entity_poly.pdbx_strand_id
1 'polypeptide(L)'
;MKNLLLACLCFPLLLAACNGPLDVTLADSGDPVKSEALKKALSPEEAELLVSYVAQHTMAQDIDYRMTVKQAIAARRKELAANQQ
;
A
#
# COMPACT_ATOMS: atom_id res chain seq x y z
N MET A 1 31.12 35.93 -20.13
CA MET A 1 29.66 35.69 -20.14
C MET A 1 29.40 34.36 -20.82
N LYS A 2 28.46 33.56 -20.27
CA LYS A 2 27.78 32.40 -20.90
C LYS A 2 28.64 31.13 -21.02
N ASN A 3 28.29 29.96 -20.48
CA ASN A 3 27.02 29.47 -19.95
C ASN A 3 27.24 28.40 -18.88
N LEU A 4 26.43 28.53 -17.83
CA LEU A 4 26.12 27.57 -16.79
C LEU A 4 25.37 26.36 -17.37
N LEU A 5 25.51 25.22 -16.67
CA LEU A 5 24.54 24.14 -16.52
C LEU A 5 24.25 23.24 -17.74
N LEU A 6 25.03 22.16 -17.85
CA LEU A 6 24.62 20.94 -18.55
C LEU A 6 24.52 19.78 -17.55
N ALA A 7 23.59 19.86 -16.60
CA ALA A 7 23.37 18.80 -15.63
C ALA A 7 21.93 18.83 -15.09
N CYS A 8 20.92 18.59 -15.93
CA CYS A 8 19.57 18.39 -15.38
C CYS A 8 18.52 17.82 -16.35
N LEU A 9 18.78 16.73 -17.10
CA LEU A 9 17.71 16.16 -17.95
C LEU A 9 17.80 14.64 -18.11
N CYS A 10 17.84 13.85 -17.03
CA CYS A 10 17.68 12.39 -17.13
C CYS A 10 16.93 11.72 -15.97
N PHE A 11 16.11 12.40 -15.16
CA PHE A 11 15.36 11.71 -14.10
C PHE A 11 13.96 12.29 -13.85
N PRO A 12 12.93 11.79 -14.57
CA PRO A 12 11.60 11.75 -13.98
C PRO A 12 10.96 10.36 -14.00
N LEU A 13 11.63 9.31 -14.50
CA LEU A 13 11.03 7.97 -14.64
C LEU A 13 11.39 6.98 -13.52
N LEU A 14 12.40 7.25 -12.70
CA LEU A 14 12.73 6.37 -11.56
C LEU A 14 11.89 6.64 -10.30
N LEU A 15 11.15 7.75 -10.24
CA LEU A 15 10.26 8.05 -9.11
C LEU A 15 8.91 7.32 -9.21
N ALA A 16 8.53 6.82 -10.39
CA ALA A 16 7.34 5.99 -10.56
C ALA A 16 7.55 4.53 -10.15
N ALA A 17 8.81 4.09 -9.98
CA ALA A 17 9.17 2.71 -9.64
C ALA A 17 9.30 2.45 -8.12
N CYS A 18 9.08 3.46 -7.27
CA CYS A 18 9.16 3.31 -5.81
C CYS A 18 7.83 2.94 -5.13
N ASN A 19 6.70 2.97 -5.83
CA ASN A 19 5.41 2.56 -5.27
C ASN A 19 5.04 1.18 -5.81
N GLY A 20 5.21 0.15 -4.97
CA GLY A 20 4.81 -1.21 -5.29
C GLY A 20 3.30 -1.38 -5.25
N PRO A 21 2.77 -2.54 -5.68
CA PRO A 21 1.33 -2.80 -5.70
C PRO A 21 0.65 -2.70 -4.33
N LEU A 22 1.41 -2.83 -3.23
CA LEU A 22 0.91 -2.70 -1.86
C LEU A 22 0.90 -1.26 -1.34
N ASP A 23 1.51 -0.30 -2.06
CA ASP A 23 1.50 1.12 -1.69
C ASP A 23 0.22 1.83 -2.15
N VAL A 24 -0.71 1.11 -2.79
CA VAL A 24 -2.06 1.62 -3.07
C VAL A 24 -2.86 1.76 -1.78
N THR A 25 -3.73 2.77 -1.73
CA THR A 25 -4.64 2.98 -0.60
C THR A 25 -5.74 1.92 -0.58
N LEU A 26 -6.35 1.69 0.59
CA LEU A 26 -7.51 0.82 0.70
C LEU A 26 -8.67 1.30 -0.18
N ALA A 27 -8.89 2.62 -0.30
CA ALA A 27 -9.86 3.20 -1.23
C ALA A 27 -9.56 2.80 -2.70
N ASP A 28 -8.30 2.89 -3.10
CA ASP A 28 -7.87 2.62 -4.47
C ASP A 28 -7.79 1.13 -4.80
N SER A 29 -7.74 0.26 -3.78
CA SER A 29 -7.64 -1.19 -3.96
C SER A 29 -8.87 -1.82 -4.61
N GLY A 30 -10.00 -1.09 -4.67
CA GLY A 30 -11.21 -1.47 -5.40
C GLY A 30 -11.17 -1.21 -6.91
N ASP A 31 -10.20 -0.44 -7.42
CA ASP A 31 -10.01 -0.24 -8.85
C ASP A 31 -9.64 -1.57 -9.53
N PRO A 32 -10.26 -1.97 -10.65
CA PRO A 32 -10.00 -3.28 -11.27
C PRO A 32 -8.54 -3.52 -11.64
N VAL A 33 -7.83 -2.49 -12.14
CA VAL A 33 -6.42 -2.61 -12.57
C VAL A 33 -5.50 -2.73 -11.35
N LYS A 34 -5.70 -1.87 -10.35
CA LYS A 34 -4.93 -1.91 -9.10
C LYS A 34 -5.21 -3.17 -8.30
N SER A 35 -6.46 -3.62 -8.26
CA SER A 35 -6.90 -4.84 -7.57
C SER A 35 -6.24 -6.08 -8.15
N GLU A 36 -6.13 -6.18 -9.48
CA GLU A 36 -5.43 -7.30 -10.12
C GLU A 36 -3.93 -7.31 -9.79
N ALA A 37 -3.28 -6.14 -9.85
CA ALA A 37 -1.88 -6.00 -9.47
C ALA A 37 -1.65 -6.36 -7.99
N LEU A 38 -2.55 -5.92 -7.11
CA LEU A 38 -2.51 -6.22 -5.68
C LEU A 38 -2.69 -7.73 -5.41
N LYS A 39 -3.67 -8.38 -6.05
CA LYS A 39 -3.91 -9.83 -5.92
C LYS A 39 -2.70 -10.66 -6.35
N LYS A 40 -1.96 -10.22 -7.37
CA LYS A 40 -0.74 -10.90 -7.82
C LYS A 40 0.45 -10.68 -6.88
N ALA A 41 0.45 -9.58 -6.12
CA ALA A 41 1.54 -9.20 -5.23
C ALA A 41 1.37 -9.76 -3.81
N LEU A 42 0.14 -9.98 -3.34
CA LEU A 42 -0.14 -10.52 -2.02
C LEU A 42 0.15 -12.02 -1.96
N SER A 43 0.87 -12.44 -0.92
CA SER A 43 0.86 -13.84 -0.50
C SER A 43 -0.51 -14.22 0.11
N PRO A 44 -0.85 -15.52 0.20
CA PRO A 44 -2.10 -15.96 0.83
C PRO A 44 -2.26 -15.45 2.27
N GLU A 45 -1.18 -15.47 3.05
CA GLU A 45 -1.16 -14.97 4.43
C GLU A 45 -1.44 -13.46 4.50
N GLU A 46 -0.81 -12.67 3.62
CA GLU A 46 -1.05 -11.23 3.56
C GLU A 46 -2.46 -10.89 3.09
N ALA A 47 -3.03 -11.68 2.19
CA ALA A 47 -4.42 -11.53 1.77
C ALA A 47 -5.39 -11.76 2.94
N GLU A 48 -5.16 -12.79 3.77
CA GLU A 48 -5.96 -13.03 4.98
C GLU A 48 -5.81 -11.91 6.01
N LEU A 49 -4.59 -11.41 6.21
CA LEU A 49 -4.35 -10.26 7.10
C LEU A 49 -5.08 -9.01 6.61
N LEU A 50 -5.01 -8.71 5.31
CA LEU A 50 -5.72 -7.58 4.73
C LEU A 50 -7.24 -7.72 4.88
N VAL A 51 -7.79 -8.88 4.55
CA VAL A 51 -9.24 -9.14 4.66
C VAL A 51 -9.71 -9.03 6.11
N SER A 52 -8.98 -9.63 7.05
CA SER A 52 -9.34 -9.58 8.47
C SER A 52 -9.25 -8.17 9.05
N TYR A 53 -8.25 -7.38 8.63
CA TYR A 53 -8.11 -5.98 9.01
C TYR A 53 -9.32 -5.16 8.51
N VAL A 54 -9.60 -5.25 7.20
CA VAL A 54 -10.71 -4.50 6.59
C VAL A 54 -12.04 -4.88 7.23
N ALA A 55 -12.28 -6.17 7.47
CA ALA A 55 -13.51 -6.63 8.12
C ALA A 55 -13.64 -6.06 9.55
N GLN A 56 -12.61 -6.19 10.38
CA GLN A 56 -12.63 -5.71 11.76
C GLN A 56 -12.88 -4.20 11.84
N HIS A 57 -12.13 -3.40 11.09
CA HIS A 57 -12.23 -1.94 11.15
C HIS A 57 -13.46 -1.38 10.43
N THR A 58 -13.99 -2.11 9.43
CA THR A 58 -15.30 -1.78 8.87
C THR A 58 -16.41 -2.01 9.91
N MET A 59 -16.37 -3.14 10.63
CA MET A 59 -17.35 -3.45 11.68
C MET A 59 -17.28 -2.47 12.85
N ALA A 60 -16.09 -2.02 13.22
CA ALA A 60 -15.87 -1.02 14.26
C ALA A 60 -16.12 0.43 13.78
N GLN A 61 -16.39 0.63 12.49
CA GLN A 61 -16.62 1.94 11.86
C GLN A 61 -15.44 2.93 11.99
N ASP A 62 -14.22 2.41 12.09
CA ASP A 62 -12.99 3.20 12.28
C ASP A 62 -11.94 2.99 11.17
N ILE A 63 -12.33 2.31 10.08
CA ILE A 63 -11.44 2.06 8.94
C ILE A 63 -10.96 3.36 8.27
N ASP A 64 -9.64 3.52 8.19
CA ASP A 64 -9.01 4.60 7.41
C ASP A 64 -8.73 4.15 5.97
N TYR A 65 -9.62 4.53 5.04
CA TYR A 65 -9.47 4.20 3.63
C TYR A 65 -8.29 4.90 2.93
N ARG A 66 -7.65 5.89 3.56
CA ARG A 66 -6.46 6.58 3.02
C ARG A 66 -5.17 5.83 3.33
N MET A 67 -5.20 4.90 4.27
CA MET A 67 -4.09 4.03 4.60
C MET A 67 -3.75 3.10 3.43
N THR A 68 -2.47 2.77 3.24
CA THR A 68 -2.05 1.82 2.21
C THR A 68 -2.32 0.38 2.61
N VAL A 69 -2.46 -0.51 1.62
CA VAL A 69 -2.60 -1.95 1.87
C VAL A 69 -1.43 -2.49 2.69
N LYS A 70 -0.20 -2.04 2.39
CA LYS A 70 1.00 -2.38 3.16
C LYS A 70 0.88 -1.98 4.63
N GLN A 71 0.38 -0.78 4.90
CA GLN A 71 0.17 -0.29 6.26
C GLN A 71 -0.92 -1.08 6.99
N ALA A 72 -2.02 -1.43 6.30
CA ALA A 72 -3.10 -2.24 6.85
C ALA A 72 -2.62 -3.62 7.32
N ILE A 73 -1.83 -4.30 6.48
CA ILE A 73 -1.26 -5.61 6.82
C ILE A 73 -0.31 -5.49 8.01
N ALA A 74 0.56 -4.48 8.03
CA ALA A 74 1.49 -4.26 9.13
C ALA A 74 0.76 -3.94 10.46
N ALA A 75 -0.29 -3.11 10.40
CA ALA A 75 -1.14 -2.82 11.55
C ALA A 75 -1.79 -4.10 12.08
N ARG A 76 -2.35 -4.93 11.18
CA ARG A 76 -2.98 -6.19 11.56
C ARG A 76 -2.02 -7.16 12.25
N ARG A 77 -0.80 -7.32 11.70
CA ARG A 77 0.24 -8.15 12.32
C ARG A 77 0.57 -7.67 13.73
N LYS A 78 0.65 -6.36 13.93
CA LYS A 78 0.93 -5.76 15.24
C LYS A 78 -0.20 -5.98 16.24
N GLU A 79 -1.47 -5.83 15.83
CA GLU A 79 -2.64 -6.11 16.67
C GLU A 79 -2.68 -7.58 17.12
N LEU A 80 -2.46 -8.51 16.20
CA LEU A 80 -2.45 -9.94 16.50
C LEU A 80 -1.33 -10.29 17.48
N ALA A 81 -0.14 -9.72 17.30
CA ALA A 81 0.97 -9.91 18.23
C ALA A 81 0.68 -9.32 19.62
N ALA A 82 0.00 -8.17 19.70
CA ALA A 82 -0.38 -7.54 20.97
C ALA A 82 -1.47 -8.31 21.72
N ASN A 83 -2.41 -8.94 21.01
CA ASN A 83 -3.51 -9.72 21.60
C ASN A 83 -3.08 -11.12 22.09
N GLN A 84 -1.86 -11.55 21.77
CA GLN A 84 -1.27 -12.81 22.24
C GLN A 84 -0.48 -12.66 23.55
N GLN A 85 -0.37 -11.43 24.08
CA GLN A 85 0.26 -11.11 25.36
C GLN A 85 -0.79 -10.95 26.46
#